data_AF-A0ABD0R3R9-F1
#
_entry.id   AF-A0ABD0R3R9-F1
#
_cell.length_a   1.000
_cell.length_b   1.000
_cell.length_c   1.000
_cell.angle_alpha   90.00
_cell.angle_beta   90.00
_cell.angle_gamma   90.00
#
_symmetry.space_group_name_H-M   'P 1'
#
loop_
_entity.id
_entity.type
_entity.pdbx_description
1 polymer ?
#
loop_
_entity_poly.entity_id
_entity_poly.type
_entity_poly.pdbx_seq_one_letter_code
_entity_poly.pdbx_strand_id
1 'polypeptide(L)' 'MPTVDYMEKLDYIDNQQRRNNILVDGIPDEKGENWIESERKVRTIMETNMGLDAKNIEFERAHRVGHYQEGGRPRQ' A
#
# COMPACT_ATOMS: atom_id res chain seq x y z
N MET A 1 15.31 30.12 0.47
CA MET A 1 15.49 28.94 1.34
C MET A 1 14.24 28.83 2.20
N PRO A 2 13.49 27.71 2.14
CA PRO A 2 12.37 27.51 3.04
C PRO A 2 12.87 27.50 4.49
N THR A 3 12.11 28.10 5.41
CA THR A 3 12.43 28.07 6.84
C THR A 3 12.15 26.68 7.41
N VAL A 4 12.78 26.34 8.53
CA VAL A 4 12.59 25.03 9.20
C VAL A 4 11.11 24.78 9.52
N ASP A 5 10.39 25.80 10.01
CA ASP A 5 8.93 25.77 10.26
C ASP A 5 8.09 25.45 9.00
N TYR A 6 8.52 25.90 7.82
CA TYR A 6 7.80 25.60 6.57
C TYR A 6 7.95 24.13 6.19
N MET A 7 9.13 23.54 6.37
CA MET A 7 9.36 22.12 6.10
C MET A 7 8.59 21.23 7.07
N GLU A 8 8.58 21.56 8.36
CA GLU A 8 7.81 20.83 9.37
C GLU A 8 6.31 20.82 9.05
N LYS A 9 5.76 21.93 8.56
CA LYS A 9 4.37 22.02 8.12
C LYS A 9 4.08 21.14 6.89
N LEU A 10 4.99 21.12 5.92
CA LEU A 10 4.84 20.26 4.75
C LEU A 10 4.87 18.77 5.12
N ASP A 11 5.82 18.37 5.96
CA ASP A 11 5.93 16.99 6.45
C ASP A 11 4.69 16.58 7.26
N TYR A 12 4.16 17.48 8.08
CA TYR A 12 2.92 17.24 8.82
C TYR A 12 1.74 16.99 7.86
N ILE A 13 1.58 17.82 6.84
CA ILE A 13 0.49 17.69 5.85
C ILE A 13 0.64 16.38 5.06
N ASP A 14 1.85 16.07 4.59
CA ASP A 14 2.13 14.83 3.84
C ASP A 14 1.84 13.58 4.68
N ASN A 15 2.23 13.59 5.96
CA ASN A 15 1.90 12.52 6.91
C ASN A 15 0.39 12.39 7.15
N GLN A 16 -0.36 13.50 7.23
CA GLN A 16 -1.82 13.43 7.33
C GLN A 16 -2.44 12.80 6.08
N GLN A 17 -1.93 13.13 4.89
CA GLN A 17 -2.45 12.57 3.64
C GLN A 17 -2.19 11.07 3.48
N ARG A 18 -1.09 10.55 4.06
CA ARG A 18 -0.73 9.12 3.98
C ARG A 18 -1.17 8.31 5.19
N ARG A 19 -1.89 8.91 6.15
CA ARG A 19 -2.18 8.30 7.45
C ARG A 19 -3.04 7.04 7.36
N ASN A 20 -3.90 6.94 6.35
CA ASN A 20 -4.73 5.76 6.07
C ASN A 20 -4.04 4.73 5.16
N ASN A 21 -2.84 5.02 4.65
CA ASN A 21 -2.12 4.11 3.78
C ASN A 21 -1.41 3.03 4.60
N ILE A 22 -1.64 1.78 4.24
CA ILE A 22 -0.96 0.63 4.82
C ILE A 22 -0.04 0.04 3.76
N LEU A 23 1.16 -0.35 4.18
CA LEU A 23 2.12 -1.02 3.33
C LEU A 23 2.13 -2.51 3.65
N VAL A 24 1.96 -3.34 2.62
CA VAL A 24 1.89 -4.80 2.76
C VAL A 24 3.07 -5.42 2.03
N ASP A 25 3.87 -6.21 2.74
CA ASP A 25 5.09 -6.82 2.18
C ASP A 25 4.97 -8.34 2.12
N GLY A 26 5.67 -8.95 1.16
CA GLY A 26 5.74 -10.40 1.02
C GLY A 26 4.57 -11.06 0.27
N ILE A 27 3.66 -10.28 -0.34
CA ILE A 27 2.61 -10.83 -1.21
C ILE A 27 3.21 -11.15 -2.59
N PRO A 28 3.04 -12.37 -3.13
CA PRO A 28 3.53 -12.74 -4.46
C PRO A 28 3.13 -11.73 -5.54
N ASP A 29 4.13 -11.25 -6.27
CA ASP A 29 4.02 -10.19 -7.28
C ASP A 29 4.05 -10.78 -8.69
N GLU A 30 3.25 -10.21 -9.58
CA GLU A 30 3.08 -10.67 -10.95
C GLU A 30 3.30 -9.53 -11.95
N LYS A 31 3.90 -9.87 -13.09
CA LYS A 31 4.11 -8.91 -14.16
C LYS A 31 2.76 -8.50 -14.76
N GLY A 32 2.50 -7.20 -14.78
CA GLY A 32 1.25 -6.67 -15.31
C GLY A 32 0.07 -6.73 -14.35
N GLU A 33 0.33 -7.01 -13.06
CA GLU A 33 -0.70 -6.96 -12.02
C GLU A 33 -1.41 -5.59 -12.00
N ASN A 34 -2.73 -5.61 -12.13
CA ASN A 34 -3.56 -4.41 -12.06
C ASN A 34 -4.11 -4.17 -10.64
N TRP A 35 -4.74 -3.02 -10.42
CA TRP A 35 -5.20 -2.63 -9.07
C TRP A 35 -6.28 -3.54 -8.50
N ILE A 36 -7.15 -4.10 -9.35
CA ILE A 36 -8.21 -5.03 -8.93
C ILE A 36 -7.57 -6.34 -8.44
N GLU A 37 -6.54 -6.82 -9.13
CA GLU A 37 -5.78 -8.00 -8.72
C GLU A 37 -5.00 -7.77 -7.43
N SER A 38 -4.34 -6.62 -7.30
CA SER A 38 -3.67 -6.22 -6.06
C SER A 38 -4.65 -6.18 -4.88
N GLU A 39 -5.80 -5.55 -5.04
CA GLU A 39 -6.82 -5.46 -4.00
C GLU A 39 -7.33 -6.84 -3.59
N ARG A 40 -7.63 -7.70 -4.58
CA ARG A 40 -8.07 -9.07 -4.32
C ARG A 40 -7.03 -9.83 -3.49
N LYS A 41 -5.74 -9.73 -3.84
CA LYS A 41 -4.66 -10.40 -3.10
C LYS A 41 -4.57 -9.90 -1.66
N VAL A 42 -4.61 -8.58 -1.46
CA VAL A 42 -4.58 -7.98 -0.11
C VAL A 42 -5.79 -8.43 0.71
N ARG A 43 -6.99 -8.41 0.11
CA ARG A 43 -8.23 -8.85 0.76
C ARG A 43 -8.13 -10.30 1.22
N THR A 44 -7.68 -11.19 0.35
CA THR A 44 -7.47 -12.60 0.69
C THR A 44 -6.50 -12.74 1.86
N ILE A 45 -5.37 -12.03 1.88
CA ILE A 45 -4.40 -12.12 2.98
C ILE A 45 -4.99 -11.60 4.31
N MET A 46 -5.78 -10.54 4.28
CA MET A 46 -6.44 -10.03 5.49
C MET A 46 -7.43 -11.06 6.07
N GLU A 47 -8.19 -11.76 5.22
CA GLU A 47 -9.08 -12.84 5.66
C GLU A 47 -8.30 -14.05 6.17
N THR A 48 -7.34 -14.56 5.38
CA THR A 48 -6.68 -15.84 5.67
C THR A 48 -5.64 -15.75 6.76
N ASN A 49 -4.86 -14.67 6.82
CA ASN A 49 -3.71 -14.56 7.71
C ASN A 49 -4.03 -13.75 8.97
N MET A 50 -4.92 -12.75 8.85
CA MET A 50 -5.26 -11.87 9.98
C MET A 50 -6.62 -12.20 10.60
N GLY A 51 -7.43 -13.05 9.96
CA GLY A 51 -8.77 -13.40 10.45
C GLY A 51 -9.73 -12.22 10.46
N LEU A 52 -9.46 -11.19 9.66
CA LEU A 52 -10.32 -10.01 9.55
C LEU A 52 -11.46 -10.30 8.59
N ASP A 53 -12.66 -9.83 8.91
CA ASP A 53 -13.78 -9.88 7.96
C ASP A 53 -13.55 -8.84 6.87
N ALA A 54 -12.99 -9.27 5.75
CA ALA A 54 -12.64 -8.33 4.72
C ALA A 54 -13.86 -7.79 3.96
N LYS A 55 -15.09 -8.27 4.21
CA LYS A 55 -16.30 -7.58 3.73
C LYS A 55 -16.57 -6.27 4.46
N ASN A 56 -16.05 -6.12 5.68
CA ASN A 56 -16.18 -4.90 6.46
C ASN A 56 -14.98 -3.94 6.28
N ILE A 57 -14.05 -4.27 5.37
CA ILE A 57 -12.89 -3.43 5.06
C ILE A 57 -13.13 -2.74 3.72
N GLU A 58 -13.25 -1.43 3.79
CA GLU A 58 -13.32 -0.53 2.64
C GLU A 58 -11.90 -0.14 2.22
N PHE A 59 -11.58 -0.38 0.95
CA PHE A 59 -10.31 0.02 0.34
C PHE A 59 -10.59 1.13 -0.67
N GLU A 60 -9.96 2.29 -0.50
CA GLU A 60 -10.02 3.34 -1.52
C GLU A 60 -9.25 2.92 -2.78
N ARG A 61 -8.06 2.31 -2.59
CA ARG A 61 -7.20 1.80 -3.65
C ARG A 61 -6.16 0.83 -3.09
N ALA A 62 -5.84 -0.22 -3.84
CA ALA A 62 -4.67 -1.06 -3.62
C ALA A 62 -3.83 -1.15 -4.90
N HIS A 63 -2.52 -0.96 -4.79
CA HIS A 63 -1.61 -1.03 -5.93
C HIS A 63 -0.18 -1.29 -5.47
N ARG A 64 0.62 -1.90 -6.35
CA ARG A 64 2.04 -2.10 -6.11
C ARG A 64 2.84 -0.80 -6.22
N VAL A 65 3.86 -0.67 -5.38
CA VAL A 65 4.82 0.44 -5.39
C VAL A 65 6.11 0.01 -6.08
N GLY A 66 6.61 0.85 -7.00
CA GLY A 66 7.86 0.62 -7.71
C GLY A 66 7.75 -0.29 -8.94
N HIS A 67 8.90 -0.77 -9.42
CA HIS A 67 9.02 -1.51 -10.66
C HIS A 67 9.08 -3.02 -10.43
N TYR A 68 8.34 -3.78 -11.25
CA TYR A 68 8.38 -5.23 -11.22
C TYR A 68 9.77 -5.73 -11.60
N GLN A 69 10.29 -6.70 -10.85
CA GLN A 69 11.54 -7.37 -11.15
C GLN A 69 11.32 -8.88 -11.15
N GLU A 70 11.55 -9.50 -12.30
CA GLU A 70 11.46 -10.96 -12.45
C GLU A 70 12.52 -11.66 -11.61
N GLY A 71 12.10 -12.61 -10.78
CA GLY A 71 12.98 -13.27 -9.79
C GLY A 71 13.47 -12.36 -8.65
N GLY A 72 12.99 -11.12 -8.60
CA GLY A 72 13.32 -10.14 -7.55
C GLY A 72 12.43 -10.26 -6.32
N ARG A 73 12.62 -9.34 -5.36
CA ARG A 73 11.73 -9.19 -4.22
C ARG A 73 10.35 -8.73 -4.71
N PRO A 74 9.24 -9.30 -4.22
CA PRO A 74 7.90 -8.80 -4.52
C PRO A 74 7.77 -7.32 -4.17
N ARG A 75 7.11 -6.55 -5.03
CA ARG A 75 6.74 -5.16 -4.69
C ARG A 75 5.76 -5.14 -3.52
N GLN A 76 5.85 -4.05 -2.77
CA GLN A 76 4.92 -3.71 -1.70
C GLN A 76 3.62 -3.18 -2.30
#